data_AF-A0AAV1WGL7-F1
#
_entry.id   AF-A0AAV1WGL7-F1
#
_cell.length_a   1.000
_cell.length_b   1.000
_cell.length_c   1.000
_cell.angle_alpha   90.00
_cell.angle_beta   90.00
_cell.angle_gamma   90.00
#
_symmetry.space_group_name_H-M   'P 1'
#
loop_
_entity.id
_entity.type
_entity.pdbx_description
1 polymer ?
#
loop_
_entity_poly.entity_id
_entity_poly.type
_entity_poly.pdbx_seq_one_letter_code
_entity_poly.pdbx_strand_id
1 'polypeptide(L)'
;MTLEQKWEEIYYCENGMKGNNTVNVDVVVQREKVVVAGWEAMIDELEVAEGVLWFNSFSNVGEKNSVGLSSAIVERMKWEQERVGWIEGKEQQIRVTKFEVFEGTKEWKKFLYVLVETFVLKRLDGSFVLSFAFKHHHQLTGKWE
;
A
#
# COMPACT_ATOMS: atom_id res chain seq x y z
N MET A 1 -9.06 15.90 -6.00
CA MET A 1 -8.70 14.55 -5.53
C MET A 1 -8.76 13.62 -6.72
N THR A 2 -7.73 12.82 -6.95
CA THR A 2 -7.65 11.81 -8.01
C THR A 2 -7.38 10.43 -7.41
N LEU A 3 -7.83 9.38 -8.08
CA LEU A 3 -7.50 7.99 -7.75
C LEU A 3 -6.53 7.46 -8.81
N GLU A 4 -5.36 7.00 -8.36
CA GLU A 4 -4.32 6.43 -9.20
C GLU A 4 -4.17 4.94 -8.90
N GLN A 5 -3.89 4.11 -9.89
CA GLN A 5 -3.71 2.66 -9.74
C GLN A 5 -2.36 2.21 -10.28
N LYS A 6 -1.67 1.33 -9.56
CA LYS A 6 -0.42 0.70 -10.02
C LYS A 6 -0.27 -0.71 -9.45
N TRP A 7 0.55 -1.53 -10.11
CA TRP A 7 1.07 -2.77 -9.54
C TRP A 7 2.41 -2.48 -8.86
N GLU A 8 2.52 -2.80 -7.57
CA GLU A 8 3.74 -2.62 -6.79
C GLU A 8 4.36 -3.98 -6.46
N GLU A 9 5.66 -4.14 -6.70
CA GLU A 9 6.39 -5.36 -6.36
C GLU A 9 6.48 -5.54 -4.85
N ILE A 10 6.13 -6.73 -4.37
CA ILE A 10 6.18 -7.07 -2.93
C ILE A 10 7.10 -8.26 -2.64
N TYR A 11 7.52 -9.00 -3.67
CA TYR A 11 8.41 -10.14 -3.52
C TYR A 11 9.17 -10.43 -4.81
N TYR A 12 10.43 -10.84 -4.63
CA TYR A 12 11.32 -11.30 -5.67
C TYR A 12 12.13 -12.50 -5.18
N CYS A 13 12.28 -13.54 -6.01
CA CYS A 13 13.31 -14.56 -5.83
C CYS A 13 13.73 -15.17 -7.17
N GLU A 14 14.85 -15.89 -7.19
CA GLU A 14 15.35 -16.58 -8.38
C GLU A 14 15.99 -17.92 -7.99
N ASN A 15 16.06 -18.87 -8.92
CA ASN A 15 16.73 -20.14 -8.63
C ASN A 15 18.25 -20.03 -8.74
N GLY A 16 18.93 -20.03 -7.59
CA GLY A 16 20.40 -20.10 -7.56
C GLY A 16 20.99 -21.45 -7.97
N MET A 17 20.21 -22.54 -8.00
CA MET A 17 20.67 -23.89 -8.33
C MET A 17 19.67 -24.66 -9.21
N LYS A 18 20.19 -25.40 -10.19
CA LYS A 18 19.39 -26.31 -11.03
C LYS A 18 18.70 -27.35 -10.15
N GLY A 19 17.36 -27.43 -10.26
CA GLY A 19 16.54 -28.45 -9.60
C GLY A 19 15.68 -27.94 -8.44
N ASN A 20 15.88 -26.72 -7.94
CA ASN A 20 14.90 -26.10 -7.06
C ASN A 20 13.82 -25.39 -7.89
N ASN A 21 12.65 -26.02 -7.96
CA ASN A 21 11.48 -25.49 -8.66
C ASN A 21 10.43 -24.95 -7.69
N THR A 22 10.70 -24.92 -6.38
CA THR A 22 9.71 -24.50 -5.39
C THR A 22 9.97 -23.07 -4.92
N VAL A 23 8.90 -22.28 -4.83
CA VAL A 23 8.91 -20.94 -4.25
C VAL A 23 7.99 -20.93 -3.03
N ASN A 24 8.53 -20.46 -1.92
CA ASN A 24 7.77 -20.11 -0.73
C ASN A 24 7.82 -18.59 -0.55
N VAL A 25 6.70 -17.94 -0.88
CA VAL A 25 6.50 -16.51 -0.62
C VAL A 25 6.05 -16.36 0.82
N ASP A 26 6.73 -15.49 1.54
CA ASP A 26 6.39 -15.09 2.90
C ASP A 26 6.81 -13.64 3.10
N VAL A 27 5.87 -12.71 2.88
CA VAL A 27 6.14 -11.27 2.95
C VAL A 27 5.08 -10.55 3.76
N VAL A 28 5.51 -9.54 4.51
CA VAL A 28 4.62 -8.64 5.24
C VAL A 28 4.40 -7.37 4.43
N VAL A 29 3.14 -7.05 4.17
CA VAL A 29 2.73 -5.92 3.35
C VAL A 29 1.93 -4.95 4.23
N GLN A 30 2.38 -3.71 4.31
CA GLN A 30 1.61 -2.63 4.91
C GLN A 30 0.40 -2.31 4.03
N ARG A 31 -0.79 -2.31 4.64
CA ARG A 31 -2.07 -2.16 3.91
C ARG A 31 -2.33 -0.73 3.47
N GLU A 32 -1.96 0.21 4.33
CA GLU A 32 -2.28 1.61 4.21
C GLU A 32 -1.01 2.42 4.39
N LYS A 33 -0.75 3.34 3.47
CA LYS A 33 0.37 4.26 3.56
C LYS A 33 -0.08 5.67 3.23
N VAL A 34 0.10 6.58 4.18
CA VAL A 34 -0.16 7.99 3.98
C VAL A 34 1.15 8.74 3.83
N VAL A 35 1.23 9.66 2.87
CA VAL A 35 2.40 10.54 2.69
C VAL A 35 1.96 11.99 2.76
N VAL A 36 2.60 12.76 3.64
CA VAL A 36 2.43 14.21 3.81
C VAL A 36 3.79 14.85 3.70
N ALA A 37 3.92 15.87 2.84
CA ALA A 37 5.17 16.58 2.58
C ALA A 37 6.35 15.65 2.20
N GLY A 38 6.07 14.54 1.51
CA GLY A 38 7.09 13.56 1.09
C GLY A 38 7.48 12.55 2.17
N TRP A 39 6.94 12.66 3.39
CA TRP A 39 7.23 11.78 4.51
C TRP A 39 6.01 10.93 4.88
N GLU A 40 6.25 9.71 5.34
CA GLU A 40 5.17 8.84 5.80
C GLU A 40 4.50 9.46 7.02
N ALA A 41 3.17 9.50 6.99
CA ALA A 41 2.35 10.15 8.00
C ALA A 41 1.66 9.10 8.86
N MET A 42 1.61 9.37 10.16
CA MET A 42 0.80 8.64 11.13
C MET A 42 -0.59 9.28 11.21
N ILE A 43 -1.60 8.44 11.37
CA ILE A 43 -2.99 8.85 11.59
C ILE A 43 -3.21 8.99 13.09
N ASP A 44 -3.68 10.15 13.55
CA ASP A 44 -4.11 10.31 14.94
C ASP A 44 -5.59 9.93 15.07
N GLU A 45 -5.86 8.65 15.29
CA GLU A 45 -7.23 8.12 15.44
C GLU A 45 -7.87 8.52 16.78
N LEU A 46 -7.07 8.93 17.78
CA LEU A 46 -7.56 9.36 19.09
C LEU A 46 -8.06 10.80 19.08
N GLU A 47 -7.65 11.59 18.08
CA GLU A 47 -7.94 13.02 17.96
C GLU A 47 -8.96 13.31 16.85
N VAL A 48 -10.04 12.52 16.76
CA VAL A 48 -11.24 12.88 15.97
C VAL A 48 -12.05 13.95 16.73
N ALA A 49 -11.39 15.07 17.05
CA ALA A 49 -12.08 16.26 17.49
C ALA A 49 -12.74 16.90 16.27
N GLU A 50 -14.02 17.27 16.39
CA GLU A 50 -14.73 18.08 15.38
C GLU A 50 -14.90 17.43 13.99
N GLY A 51 -14.76 16.10 13.89
CA GLY A 51 -14.95 15.38 12.62
C GLY A 51 -13.81 15.57 11.62
N VAL A 52 -12.62 15.96 12.11
CA VAL A 52 -11.38 16.05 11.33
C VAL A 52 -10.45 14.92 11.77
N LEU A 53 -9.83 14.25 10.80
CA LEU A 53 -8.77 13.28 11.03
C LEU A 53 -7.42 13.93 10.71
N TRP A 54 -6.48 13.85 11.65
CA TRP A 54 -5.17 14.45 11.52
C TRP A 54 -4.12 13.45 11.04
N PHE A 55 -3.35 13.88 10.03
CA PHE A 55 -2.22 13.14 9.49
C PHE A 55 -0.95 13.91 9.83
N ASN A 56 -0.03 13.27 10.55
CA ASN A 56 1.19 13.88 11.03
C ASN A 56 2.41 13.17 10.46
N SER A 57 3.28 13.87 9.74
CA SER A 57 4.56 13.34 9.28
C SER A 57 5.72 14.14 9.87
N PHE A 58 6.89 13.50 9.96
CA PHE A 58 8.11 14.10 10.47
C PHE A 58 9.22 13.95 9.44
N SER A 59 9.90 15.05 9.14
CA SER A 59 11.08 15.00 8.28
C SER A 59 12.27 14.36 8.99
N ASN A 60 13.33 14.07 8.24
CA ASN A 60 14.60 13.57 8.80
C ASN A 60 15.27 14.54 9.78
N VAL A 61 14.92 15.83 9.76
CA VAL A 61 15.39 16.85 10.72
C VAL A 61 14.39 17.11 11.85
N GLY A 62 13.31 16.32 11.95
CA GLY A 62 12.31 16.40 13.01
C GLY A 62 11.23 17.47 12.81
N GLU A 63 11.14 18.08 11.63
CA GLU A 63 10.08 19.05 11.32
C GLU A 63 8.73 18.34 11.17
N LYS A 64 7.74 18.78 11.96
CA LYS A 64 6.37 18.25 11.93
C LYS A 64 5.58 18.89 10.79
N ASN A 65 4.97 18.06 9.96
CA ASN A 65 3.97 18.47 8.98
C ASN A 65 2.62 17.84 9.36
N SER A 66 1.55 18.63 9.33
CA SER A 66 0.21 18.18 9.70
C SER A 66 -0.81 18.56 8.64
N VAL A 67 -1.67 17.61 8.30
CA VAL A 67 -2.82 17.85 7.43
C VAL A 67 -4.06 17.33 8.15
N GLY A 68 -5.06 18.21 8.31
CA GLY A 68 -6.40 17.82 8.75
C GLY A 68 -7.28 17.56 7.54
N LEU A 69 -7.93 16.41 7.50
CA LEU A 69 -8.94 16.09 6.48
C LEU A 69 -10.28 15.78 7.16
N SER A 70 -11.38 16.23 6.56
CA SER A 70 -12.70 15.83 7.06
C SER A 70 -12.83 14.30 7.07
N SER A 71 -13.29 13.75 8.19
CA SER A 71 -13.61 12.33 8.37
C SER A 71 -14.48 11.79 7.24
N ALA A 72 -15.49 12.55 6.79
CA ALA A 72 -16.35 12.17 5.67
C ALA A 72 -15.58 11.93 4.36
N ILE A 73 -14.48 12.64 4.12
CA ILE A 73 -13.64 12.41 2.94
C ILE A 73 -12.84 11.11 3.11
N VAL A 74 -12.28 10.87 4.30
CA VAL A 74 -11.51 9.65 4.59
C VAL A 74 -12.42 8.41 4.50
N GLU A 75 -13.60 8.48 5.10
CA GLU A 75 -14.62 7.44 5.02
C GLU A 75 -15.03 7.19 3.57
N ARG A 76 -15.19 8.25 2.77
CA ARG A 76 -15.48 8.10 1.35
C ARG A 76 -14.34 7.40 0.59
N MET A 77 -13.07 7.70 0.91
CA MET A 77 -11.94 6.98 0.31
C MET A 77 -12.03 5.49 0.63
N LYS A 78 -12.20 5.13 1.90
CA LYS A 78 -12.32 3.74 2.36
C LYS A 78 -13.48 3.01 1.66
N TRP A 79 -14.65 3.64 1.59
CA TRP A 79 -15.82 3.07 0.92
C TRP A 79 -15.57 2.78 -0.57
N GLU A 80 -14.86 3.65 -1.29
CA GLU A 80 -14.51 3.37 -2.69
C GLU A 80 -13.58 2.15 -2.82
N GLN A 81 -12.70 1.90 -1.83
CA GLN A 81 -11.81 0.74 -1.83
C GLN A 81 -12.54 -0.58 -1.56
N GLU A 82 -13.54 -0.56 -0.68
CA GLU A 82 -14.37 -1.73 -0.37
C GLU A 82 -15.09 -2.28 -1.60
N ARG A 83 -15.45 -1.42 -2.56
CA ARG A 83 -16.09 -1.83 -3.83
C ARG A 83 -15.21 -2.76 -4.66
N VAL A 84 -13.89 -2.72 -4.46
CA VAL A 84 -12.91 -3.57 -5.15
C VAL A 84 -12.52 -4.79 -4.30
N GLY A 85 -13.29 -5.06 -3.23
CA GLY A 85 -13.10 -6.18 -2.32
C GLY A 85 -12.10 -5.94 -1.20
N TRP A 86 -11.67 -4.68 -0.98
CA TRP A 86 -10.85 -4.36 0.18
C TRP A 86 -11.64 -4.57 1.47
N ILE A 87 -11.11 -5.37 2.41
CA ILE A 87 -11.79 -5.71 3.67
C ILE A 87 -11.14 -4.91 4.79
N GLU A 88 -11.88 -3.99 5.42
CA GLU A 88 -11.38 -3.26 6.58
C GLU A 88 -10.96 -4.22 7.72
N GLY A 89 -9.85 -3.90 8.40
CA GLY A 89 -9.36 -4.70 9.51
C GLY A 89 -8.36 -3.90 10.34
N LYS A 90 -8.27 -4.18 11.64
CA LYS A 90 -7.42 -3.39 12.57
C LYS A 90 -5.93 -3.58 12.34
N GLU A 91 -5.54 -4.66 11.67
CA GLU A 91 -4.14 -4.93 11.37
C GLU A 91 -3.67 -4.02 10.24
N GLN A 92 -2.68 -3.17 10.52
CA GLN A 92 -2.03 -2.29 9.53
C GLN A 92 -1.11 -3.03 8.55
N GLN A 93 -0.75 -4.27 8.89
CA GLN A 93 0.13 -5.13 8.11
C GLN A 93 -0.54 -6.49 7.88
N ILE A 94 -0.34 -7.06 6.70
CA ILE A 94 -0.85 -8.38 6.34
C ILE A 94 0.30 -9.24 5.86
N ARG A 95 0.32 -10.50 6.30
CA ARG A 95 1.27 -11.50 5.82
C ARG A 95 0.71 -12.20 4.58
N VAL A 96 1.42 -12.08 3.46
CA VAL A 96 1.12 -12.78 2.21
C VAL A 96 1.98 -14.02 2.15
N THR A 97 1.35 -15.19 2.22
CA THR A 97 2.01 -16.49 2.06
C THR A 97 1.53 -17.19 0.80
N LYS A 98 2.46 -17.76 0.03
CA LYS A 98 2.13 -18.49 -1.19
C LYS A 98 3.15 -19.58 -1.48
N PHE A 99 2.68 -20.77 -1.85
CA PHE A 99 3.53 -21.85 -2.34
C PHE A 99 3.27 -22.04 -3.83
N GLU A 100 4.31 -21.96 -4.64
CA GLU A 100 4.22 -22.18 -6.08
C GLU A 100 5.35 -23.10 -6.56
N VAL A 101 5.08 -23.87 -7.61
CA VAL A 101 6.06 -24.73 -8.27
C VAL A 101 6.27 -24.23 -9.69
N PHE A 102 7.52 -23.99 -10.08
CA PHE A 102 7.90 -23.68 -11.44
C PHE A 102 7.90 -24.95 -12.30
N GLU A 103 7.10 -24.93 -13.36
CA GLU A 103 6.95 -26.08 -14.27
C GLU A 103 8.02 -26.11 -15.38
N GLY A 104 8.85 -25.07 -15.50
CA GLY A 104 9.90 -24.99 -16.51
C GLY A 104 11.19 -25.73 -16.11
N THR A 105 12.09 -25.86 -17.08
CA THR A 105 13.38 -26.57 -16.96
C THR A 105 14.59 -25.62 -16.95
N LYS A 106 14.36 -24.32 -17.10
CA LYS A 106 15.40 -23.29 -17.17
C LYS A 106 15.59 -22.61 -15.81
N GLU A 107 16.59 -21.74 -15.76
CA GLU A 107 16.67 -20.72 -14.73
C GLU A 107 15.40 -19.89 -14.72
N TRP A 108 14.96 -19.50 -13.53
CA TRP A 108 13.72 -18.77 -13.34
C TRP A 108 13.89 -17.66 -12.31
N LYS A 109 13.11 -16.61 -12.50
CA LYS A 109 12.84 -15.54 -11.54
C LYS A 109 11.36 -15.49 -11.26
N LYS A 110 11.02 -15.24 -10.01
CA LYS A 110 9.65 -15.06 -9.54
C LYS A 110 9.49 -13.66 -9.00
N PHE A 111 8.54 -12.95 -9.58
CA PHE A 111 8.07 -11.67 -9.09
C PHE A 111 6.63 -11.80 -8.61
N LEU A 112 6.29 -11.09 -7.54
CA LEU A 112 4.92 -10.93 -7.07
C LEU A 112 4.62 -9.46 -6.88
N TYR A 113 3.46 -9.04 -7.37
CA TYR A 113 2.97 -7.68 -7.29
C TYR A 113 1.61 -7.63 -6.60
N VAL A 114 1.32 -6.51 -5.94
CA VAL A 114 0.02 -6.19 -5.35
C VAL A 114 -0.58 -4.98 -6.06
N LEU A 115 -1.90 -4.97 -6.26
CA LEU A 115 -2.58 -3.75 -6.72
C LEU A 115 -2.53 -2.70 -5.60
N VAL A 116 -2.08 -1.51 -5.94
CA VAL A 116 -2.09 -0.34 -5.06
C VAL A 116 -2.96 0.73 -5.70
N GLU A 117 -3.98 1.17 -4.98
CA GLU A 117 -4.76 2.34 -5.34
C GLU A 117 -4.38 3.49 -4.42
N THR A 118 -4.15 4.68 -4.97
CA THR A 118 -3.68 5.85 -4.23
C THR A 118 -4.57 7.04 -4.50
N PHE A 119 -5.20 7.55 -3.45
CA PHE A 119 -5.85 8.86 -3.51
C PHE A 119 -4.80 9.94 -3.41
N VAL A 120 -4.75 10.84 -4.39
CA VAL A 120 -3.86 12.00 -4.40
C VAL A 120 -4.69 13.27 -4.24
N LEU A 121 -4.39 14.02 -3.17
CA LEU A 121 -5.02 15.31 -2.89
C LEU A 121 -4.06 16.43 -3.24
N LYS A 122 -4.60 17.39 -4.00
CA LYS A 122 -3.91 18.60 -4.42
C LYS A 122 -4.79 19.80 -4.11
N ARG A 123 -4.16 20.92 -3.79
CA ARG A 123 -4.85 22.22 -3.72
C ARG A 123 -5.26 22.66 -5.13
N LEU A 124 -6.06 23.72 -5.22
CA LEU A 124 -6.51 24.27 -6.50
C LEU A 124 -5.37 24.77 -7.40
N ASP A 125 -4.26 25.18 -6.80
CA ASP A 125 -3.02 25.56 -7.51
C ASP A 125 -2.21 24.35 -8.02
N GLY A 126 -2.68 23.13 -7.78
CA GLY A 126 -2.02 21.89 -8.18
C GLY A 126 -0.96 21.38 -7.19
N SER A 127 -0.66 22.13 -6.11
CA SER A 127 0.30 21.70 -5.10
C SER A 127 -0.18 20.46 -4.36
N PHE A 128 0.74 19.54 -4.09
CA PHE A 128 0.48 18.32 -3.34
C PHE A 128 0.11 18.62 -1.88
N VAL A 129 -0.86 17.87 -1.35
CA VAL A 129 -1.29 17.93 0.06
C VAL A 129 -0.94 16.62 0.76
N LEU A 130 -1.56 15.52 0.30
CA LEU A 130 -1.33 14.19 0.84
C LEU A 130 -1.62 13.13 -0.23
N SER A 131 -1.02 11.95 -0.06
CA SER A 131 -1.46 10.73 -0.74
C SER A 131 -1.82 9.67 0.27
N PHE A 132 -2.87 8.90 -0.04
CA PHE A 132 -3.34 7.79 0.78
C PHE A 132 -3.42 6.55 -0.10
N ALA A 133 -2.45 5.65 0.06
CA ALA A 133 -2.32 4.41 -0.68
C ALA A 133 -2.94 3.23 0.08
N PHE A 134 -3.72 2.43 -0.63
CA PHE A 134 -4.35 1.19 -0.18
C PHE A 134 -3.77 0.03 -1.00
N LYS A 135 -3.14 -0.92 -0.32
CA LYS A 135 -2.62 -2.14 -0.94
C LYS A 135 -3.66 -3.26 -0.84
N HIS A 136 -4.17 -3.68 -1.99
CA HIS A 136 -5.19 -4.70 -2.13
C HIS A 136 -4.55 -6.09 -2.07
N HIS A 137 -4.23 -6.56 -0.86
CA HIS A 137 -3.56 -7.84 -0.60
C HIS A 137 -4.27 -9.08 -1.19
N HIS A 138 -5.58 -9.00 -1.48
CA HIS A 138 -6.34 -10.02 -2.19
C HIS A 138 -6.16 -9.96 -3.71
N GLN A 139 -5.65 -8.85 -4.25
CA GLN A 139 -5.34 -8.64 -5.65
C GLN A 139 -3.83 -8.76 -5.88
N LEU A 140 -3.38 -10.00 -6.05
CA LEU A 140 -1.99 -10.34 -6.31
C LEU A 140 -1.82 -10.83 -7.75
N THR A 141 -0.75 -10.42 -8.40
CA THR A 141 -0.33 -10.98 -9.69
C THR A 141 1.12 -11.42 -9.62
N GLY A 142 1.42 -12.57 -10.21
CA GLY A 142 2.77 -13.14 -10.22
C GLY A 142 3.29 -13.27 -11.63
N LYS A 143 4.60 -13.05 -11.80
CA LYS A 143 5.30 -13.23 -13.07
C LYS A 143 6.47 -14.18 -12.88
N TRP A 144 6.60 -15.13 -13.79
CA TRP A 144 7.82 -15.92 -13.96
C TRP A 144 8.62 -15.36 -15.13
N GLU A 145 9.93 -15.27 -14.99
CA GLU A 145 10.88 -14.96 -16.08
C GLU A 145 11.94 -16.04 -16.19
#